data_AF-V9ECF2-F1
#
_entry.id   AF-V9ECF2-F1
#
_cell.length_a   1.000
_cell.length_b   1.000
_cell.length_c   1.000
_cell.angle_alpha   90.00
_cell.angle_beta   90.00
_cell.angle_gamma   90.00
#
_symmetry.space_group_name_H-M   'P 1'
#
loop_
_entity.id
_entity.type
_entity.pdbx_description
1 polymer ?
#
loop_
_entity_poly.entity_id
_entity_poly.type
_entity_poly.pdbx_seq_one_letter_code
_entity_poly.pdbx_strand_id
1 'polypeptide(L)'
;MGCPKHFSVQGGMGAALLRKPEVACDIMKTLRRNLNIPVSCKIRLLPEIQDTVDLAKRLEDAGAYAVGVHMRQIHERPHDKASWDRLAPVVSALSVPVLANGDVFTHDDIDKLRKISGASSFLVARGALANPSIFRKEGRLPIDEVVREYLKAAAETDNVFQNTKYNVMRMIPSSLEDAYASCNNYGYAKDAHVVTVPDLAATRNGLQMYSLWDLQNYYNQYQDQFRAKAAALEEDAKPEDQTLTTLPGAHDRYAEDTEAEAPKARNNRTGKPELFCESCKIQLSSDKDAKLHYKGRKHKNVLRRQTSATISKFIAKAQLEQNPATGESGKIVPEIRQHEGEDKRDAKRAKLENTTAVADNGGNVEAASPTEP
;
A
#
# COMPACT_ATOMS: atom_id res chain seq x y z
N MET A 1 -2.49 12.56 3.11
CA MET A 1 -3.58 12.52 4.12
C MET A 1 -4.88 11.88 3.58
N GLY A 2 -4.83 10.89 2.66
CA GLY A 2 -6.05 10.34 2.04
C GLY A 2 -6.11 8.82 1.89
N CYS A 3 -5.14 8.09 2.47
CA CYS A 3 -5.10 6.62 2.41
C CYS A 3 -6.09 6.00 3.40
N PRO A 4 -7.10 5.23 2.94
CA PRO A 4 -8.09 4.59 3.82
C PRO A 4 -7.69 3.17 4.26
N LYS A 5 -6.51 2.68 3.87
CA LYS A 5 -6.08 1.31 4.18
C LYS A 5 -5.94 1.13 5.69
N HIS A 6 -6.41 -0.03 6.19
CA HIS A 6 -6.47 -0.32 7.62
C HIS A 6 -5.15 -0.05 8.36
N PHE A 7 -4.02 -0.54 7.83
CA PHE A 7 -2.71 -0.33 8.44
C PHE A 7 -2.34 1.16 8.57
N SER A 8 -2.73 1.98 7.60
CA SER A 8 -2.49 3.43 7.62
C SER A 8 -3.35 4.10 8.68
N VAL A 9 -4.64 3.76 8.72
CA VAL A 9 -5.59 4.37 9.67
C VAL A 9 -5.27 3.98 11.11
N GLN A 10 -4.96 2.70 11.35
CA GLN A 10 -4.57 2.20 12.66
C GLN A 10 -3.27 2.85 13.16
N GLY A 11 -2.33 3.14 12.26
CA GLY A 11 -1.10 3.87 12.58
C GLY A 11 -1.27 5.38 12.73
N GLY A 12 -2.49 5.93 12.68
CA GLY A 12 -2.74 7.37 12.77
C GLY A 12 -2.32 8.16 11.51
N MET A 13 -2.05 7.46 10.40
CA MET A 13 -1.60 8.05 9.13
C MET A 13 -2.74 8.11 8.11
N GLY A 14 -2.47 8.73 6.95
CA GLY A 14 -3.38 8.70 5.82
C GLY A 14 -4.68 9.44 6.14
N ALA A 15 -5.82 8.77 5.97
CA ALA A 15 -7.14 9.36 6.22
C ALA A 15 -7.43 9.59 7.71
N ALA A 16 -6.67 8.98 8.65
CA ALA A 16 -6.83 9.25 10.07
C ALA A 16 -6.50 10.71 10.44
N LEU A 17 -5.56 11.32 9.72
CA LEU A 17 -5.18 12.74 9.90
C LEU A 17 -6.32 13.70 9.54
N LEU A 18 -7.29 13.28 8.73
CA LEU A 18 -8.45 14.11 8.39
C LEU A 18 -9.35 14.38 9.62
N ARG A 19 -9.27 13.52 10.65
CA ARG A 19 -9.96 13.71 11.94
C ARG A 19 -9.12 14.47 12.98
N LYS A 20 -7.86 14.76 12.65
CA LYS A 20 -6.91 15.49 13.49
C LYS A 20 -6.22 16.61 12.69
N PRO A 21 -6.98 17.62 12.21
CA PRO A 21 -6.42 18.66 11.35
C PRO A 21 -5.25 19.43 11.97
N GLU A 22 -5.22 19.60 13.30
CA GLU A 22 -4.13 20.21 14.05
C GLU A 22 -2.82 19.46 13.87
N VAL A 23 -2.84 18.12 13.96
CA VAL A 23 -1.67 17.26 13.73
C VAL A 23 -1.25 17.35 12.26
N ALA A 24 -2.21 17.35 11.33
CA ALA A 24 -1.92 17.47 9.90
C ALA A 24 -1.22 18.80 9.57
N CYS A 25 -1.67 19.91 10.17
CA CYS A 25 -1.08 21.23 10.00
C CYS A 25 0.32 21.30 10.64
N ASP A 26 0.52 20.72 11.82
CA ASP A 26 1.82 20.71 12.49
C ASP A 26 2.89 19.94 11.70
N ILE A 27 2.51 18.79 11.11
CA ILE A 27 3.36 18.05 10.18
C ILE A 27 3.74 18.94 8.99
N MET A 28 2.76 19.62 8.38
CA MET A 28 3.00 20.47 7.20
C MET A 28 3.94 21.63 7.54
N LYS A 29 3.70 22.35 8.64
CA LYS A 29 4.56 23.45 9.12
C LYS A 29 5.98 22.96 9.38
N THR A 30 6.11 21.79 10.02
CA THR A 30 7.41 21.20 10.32
C THR A 30 8.18 20.86 9.04
N LEU A 31 7.53 20.24 8.05
CA LEU A 31 8.16 19.94 6.76
C LEU A 31 8.55 21.23 6.03
N ARG A 32 7.64 22.20 5.96
CA ARG A 32 7.88 23.47 5.26
C ARG A 32 9.05 24.26 5.85
N ARG A 33 9.22 24.24 7.17
CA ARG A 33 10.32 24.91 7.88
C ARG A 33 11.69 24.28 7.61
N ASN A 34 11.74 22.96 7.38
CA ASN A 34 12.99 22.20 7.33
C ASN A 34 13.39 21.75 5.91
N LEU A 35 12.54 21.96 4.91
CA LEU A 35 12.80 21.56 3.52
C LEU A 35 12.85 22.78 2.61
N ASN A 36 13.84 22.80 1.72
CA ASN A 36 13.99 23.82 0.67
C ASN A 36 13.23 23.49 -0.61
N ILE A 37 12.49 22.38 -0.63
CA ILE A 37 11.65 21.94 -1.75
C ILE A 37 10.16 22.15 -1.44
N PRO A 38 9.30 22.38 -2.45
CA PRO A 38 7.86 22.52 -2.23
C PRO A 38 7.25 21.28 -1.58
N VAL A 39 6.44 21.49 -0.53
CA VAL A 39 5.72 20.41 0.15
C VAL A 39 4.24 20.53 -0.20
N SER A 40 3.63 19.44 -0.69
CA SER A 40 2.21 19.38 -1.04
C SER A 40 1.49 18.34 -0.17
N CYS A 41 0.16 18.38 -0.15
CA CYS A 41 -0.63 17.36 0.51
C CYS A 41 -1.74 16.83 -0.41
N LYS A 42 -2.22 15.63 -0.09
CA LYS A 42 -3.36 15.01 -0.77
C LYS A 42 -4.38 14.50 0.24
N ILE A 43 -5.62 14.97 0.12
CA ILE A 43 -6.76 14.67 0.99
C ILE A 43 -7.86 13.92 0.23
N ARG A 44 -8.89 13.51 0.97
CA ARG A 44 -10.18 13.02 0.48
C ARG A 44 -11.26 14.01 0.89
N LEU A 45 -12.42 13.96 0.25
CA LEU A 45 -13.59 14.74 0.69
C LEU A 45 -14.00 14.32 2.11
N LEU A 46 -14.38 15.31 2.90
CA LEU A 46 -15.13 15.11 4.14
C LEU A 46 -16.64 15.03 3.84
N PRO A 47 -17.46 14.54 4.79
CA PRO A 47 -18.91 14.46 4.60
C PRO A 47 -19.51 15.79 4.17
N GLU A 48 -19.20 16.86 4.91
CA GLU A 48 -19.59 18.22 4.56
C GLU A 48 -18.51 18.89 3.69
N ILE A 49 -18.97 19.62 2.67
CA ILE A 49 -18.05 20.31 1.77
C ILE A 49 -17.33 21.47 2.49
N GLN A 50 -18.01 22.15 3.41
CA GLN A 50 -17.42 23.26 4.17
C GLN A 50 -16.26 22.77 5.03
N ASP A 51 -16.39 21.63 5.70
CA ASP A 51 -15.29 21.02 6.46
C ASP A 51 -14.07 20.73 5.57
N THR A 52 -14.31 20.31 4.32
CA THR A 52 -13.23 20.07 3.35
C THR A 52 -12.53 21.38 2.97
N VAL A 53 -13.30 22.44 2.74
CA VAL A 53 -12.78 23.79 2.44
C VAL A 53 -11.95 24.30 3.61
N ASP A 54 -12.48 24.22 4.83
CA ASP A 54 -11.81 24.70 6.04
C ASP A 54 -10.51 23.93 6.31
N LEU A 55 -10.54 22.60 6.17
CA LEU A 55 -9.33 21.79 6.26
C LEU A 55 -8.29 22.19 5.20
N ALA A 56 -8.72 22.40 3.96
CA ALA A 56 -7.81 22.73 2.89
C ALA A 56 -7.16 24.11 3.09
N LYS A 57 -7.93 25.13 3.53
CA LYS A 57 -7.39 26.45 3.90
C LYS A 57 -6.36 26.35 5.01
N ARG A 58 -6.65 25.58 6.06
CA ARG A 58 -5.69 25.36 7.15
C ARG A 58 -4.40 24.70 6.69
N LEU A 59 -4.46 23.82 5.69
CA LEU A 59 -3.28 23.18 5.11
C LEU A 59 -2.48 24.15 4.23
N GLU A 60 -3.15 25.02 3.47
CA GLU A 60 -2.53 26.15 2.76
C GLU A 60 -1.82 27.10 3.73
N ASP A 61 -2.49 27.53 4.80
CA ASP A 61 -1.92 28.38 5.86
C ASP A 61 -0.74 27.71 6.57
N ALA A 62 -0.74 26.39 6.65
CA ALA A 62 0.37 25.60 7.18
C ALA A 62 1.57 25.50 6.22
N GLY A 63 1.46 26.04 5.01
CA GLY A 63 2.53 26.12 4.02
C GLY A 63 2.48 25.05 2.93
N ALA A 64 1.32 24.41 2.71
CA ALA A 64 1.16 23.49 1.58
C ALA A 64 1.24 24.26 0.25
N TYR A 65 2.17 23.88 -0.61
CA TYR A 65 2.37 24.50 -1.92
C TYR A 65 1.27 24.14 -2.94
N ALA A 66 0.61 23.00 -2.76
CA ALA A 66 -0.53 22.56 -3.55
C ALA A 66 -1.35 21.54 -2.74
N VAL A 67 -2.66 21.47 -3.02
CA VAL A 67 -3.58 20.55 -2.34
C VAL A 67 -4.26 19.65 -3.37
N GLY A 68 -3.91 18.36 -3.35
CA GLY A 68 -4.60 17.35 -4.14
C GLY A 68 -5.87 16.87 -3.44
N VAL A 69 -7.00 16.90 -4.14
CA VAL A 69 -8.29 16.49 -3.57
C VAL A 69 -8.80 15.27 -4.31
N HIS A 70 -8.83 14.12 -3.63
CA HIS A 70 -9.59 12.98 -4.13
C HIS A 70 -11.07 13.22 -3.85
N MET A 71 -11.85 13.38 -4.91
CA MET A 71 -13.29 13.63 -4.91
C MET A 71 -14.11 12.39 -4.48
N ARG A 72 -13.61 11.66 -3.49
CA ARG A 72 -14.31 10.59 -2.78
C ARG A 72 -14.08 10.76 -1.29
N GLN A 73 -15.08 10.42 -0.50
CA GLN A 73 -14.98 10.26 0.94
C GLN A 73 -14.18 9.01 1.33
N ILE A 74 -13.87 8.87 2.63
CA ILE A 74 -13.02 7.78 3.14
C ILE A 74 -13.70 6.40 2.99
N HIS A 75 -15.02 6.34 3.19
CA HIS A 75 -15.78 5.10 3.13
C HIS A 75 -16.04 4.65 1.68
N GLU A 76 -16.06 5.58 0.73
CA GLU A 76 -16.26 5.32 -0.69
C GLU A 76 -15.09 4.54 -1.32
N ARG A 77 -15.45 3.61 -2.19
CA ARG A 77 -14.64 2.61 -2.85
C ARG A 77 -14.51 2.92 -4.34
N PRO A 78 -13.65 2.18 -5.06
CA PRO A 78 -13.41 2.45 -6.48
C PRO A 78 -14.64 2.32 -7.39
N HIS A 79 -15.70 1.61 -6.97
CA HIS A 79 -16.97 1.48 -7.69
C HIS A 79 -17.92 2.66 -7.45
N ASP A 80 -17.78 3.38 -6.33
CA ASP A 80 -18.54 4.60 -6.08
C ASP A 80 -18.01 5.71 -6.99
N LYS A 81 -18.89 6.50 -7.59
CA LYS A 81 -18.49 7.60 -8.48
C LYS A 81 -17.81 8.72 -7.70
N ALA A 82 -16.76 9.30 -8.24
CA ALA A 82 -16.16 10.50 -7.68
C ALA A 82 -17.08 11.72 -7.86
N SER A 83 -17.34 12.48 -6.79
CA SER A 83 -18.21 13.66 -6.80
C SER A 83 -17.49 14.90 -7.35
N TRP A 84 -17.40 15.01 -8.67
CA TRP A 84 -16.69 16.10 -9.36
C TRP A 84 -17.26 17.50 -9.08
N ASP A 85 -18.58 17.58 -8.96
CA ASP A 85 -19.36 18.78 -8.65
C ASP A 85 -18.97 19.40 -7.31
N ARG A 86 -18.50 18.58 -6.36
CA ARG A 86 -18.12 19.03 -5.02
C ARG A 86 -16.76 19.73 -4.97
N LEU A 87 -15.99 19.74 -6.05
CA LEU A 87 -14.63 20.29 -6.01
C LEU A 87 -14.59 21.82 -6.14
N ALA A 88 -15.55 22.44 -6.84
CA ALA A 88 -15.52 23.87 -7.14
C ALA A 88 -15.38 24.79 -5.90
N PRO A 89 -16.07 24.55 -4.76
CA PRO A 89 -15.89 25.36 -3.56
C PRO A 89 -14.46 25.35 -3.01
N VAL A 90 -13.75 24.22 -3.14
CA VAL A 90 -12.36 24.09 -2.68
C VAL A 90 -11.41 24.85 -3.61
N VAL A 91 -11.63 24.76 -4.92
CA VAL A 91 -10.85 25.50 -5.93
C VAL A 91 -10.99 27.01 -5.73
N SER A 92 -12.21 27.51 -5.52
CA SER A 92 -12.46 28.94 -5.32
C SER A 92 -11.93 29.48 -3.98
N ALA A 93 -11.69 28.60 -3.01
CA ALA A 93 -11.33 28.98 -1.64
C ALA A 93 -9.82 29.09 -1.40
N LEU A 94 -8.99 28.49 -2.26
CA LEU A 94 -7.55 28.38 -2.09
C LEU A 94 -6.82 29.27 -3.08
N SER A 95 -5.70 29.85 -2.67
CA SER A 95 -4.79 30.59 -3.56
C SER A 95 -3.74 29.68 -4.21
N VAL A 96 -3.41 28.56 -3.57
CA VAL A 96 -2.52 27.53 -4.09
C VAL A 96 -3.22 26.59 -5.10
N PRO A 97 -2.47 25.94 -6.02
CA PRO A 97 -3.05 25.00 -6.97
C PRO A 97 -3.80 23.85 -6.30
N VAL A 98 -5.04 23.62 -6.74
CA VAL A 98 -5.85 22.45 -6.38
C VAL A 98 -5.70 21.38 -7.45
N LEU A 99 -5.22 20.19 -7.04
CA LEU A 99 -4.99 19.07 -7.95
C LEU A 99 -6.20 18.12 -7.90
N ALA A 100 -7.06 18.19 -8.91
CA ALA A 100 -8.28 17.40 -8.99
C ALA A 100 -7.98 15.91 -9.19
N ASN A 101 -8.55 15.03 -8.36
CA ASN A 101 -8.31 13.58 -8.44
C ASN A 101 -9.59 12.76 -8.29
N GLY A 102 -9.78 11.78 -9.17
CA GLY A 102 -10.89 10.82 -9.10
C GLY A 102 -11.54 10.66 -10.47
N ASP A 103 -11.65 9.41 -10.94
CA ASP A 103 -12.30 9.03 -12.20
C ASP A 103 -11.76 9.68 -13.48
N VAL A 104 -10.49 10.05 -13.37
CA VAL A 104 -9.49 10.30 -14.40
C VAL A 104 -9.27 9.22 -15.46
N PHE A 105 -10.06 9.04 -16.53
CA PHE A 105 -9.80 7.98 -17.52
C PHE A 105 -9.52 8.44 -18.94
N THR A 106 -10.00 9.59 -19.39
CA THR A 106 -9.74 10.08 -20.76
C THR A 106 -9.30 11.54 -20.75
N HIS A 107 -8.81 12.04 -21.88
CA HIS A 107 -8.56 13.47 -22.03
C HIS A 107 -9.87 14.28 -21.91
N ASP A 108 -10.97 13.77 -22.47
CA ASP A 108 -12.30 14.38 -22.33
C ASP A 108 -12.74 14.49 -20.87
N ASP A 109 -12.39 13.52 -20.03
CA ASP A 109 -12.68 13.57 -18.59
C ASP A 109 -11.95 14.74 -17.91
N ILE A 110 -10.72 15.05 -18.34
CA ILE A 110 -9.97 16.23 -17.86
C ILE A 110 -10.73 17.50 -18.23
N ASP A 111 -11.19 17.62 -19.47
CA ASP A 111 -11.90 18.82 -19.94
C ASP A 111 -13.27 18.98 -19.28
N LYS A 112 -14.01 17.90 -19.08
CA LYS A 112 -15.27 17.91 -18.33
C LYS A 112 -15.04 18.32 -16.87
N LEU A 113 -14.09 17.69 -16.20
CA LEU A 113 -13.76 18.00 -14.80
C LEU A 113 -13.27 19.45 -14.65
N ARG A 114 -12.49 19.96 -15.61
CA ARG A 114 -12.10 21.37 -15.67
C ARG A 114 -13.30 22.30 -15.70
N LYS A 115 -14.26 22.04 -16.60
CA LYS A 115 -15.47 22.85 -16.76
C LYS A 115 -16.35 22.83 -15.51
N ILE A 116 -16.48 21.67 -14.86
CA ILE A 116 -17.32 21.50 -13.66
C ILE A 116 -16.70 22.12 -12.42
N SER A 117 -15.40 21.92 -12.21
CA SER A 117 -14.73 22.28 -10.95
C SER A 117 -13.94 23.57 -10.98
N GLY A 118 -13.60 24.08 -12.17
CA GLY A 118 -12.65 25.18 -12.33
C GLY A 118 -11.18 24.80 -12.08
N ALA A 119 -10.88 23.55 -11.73
CA ALA A 119 -9.51 23.11 -11.46
C ALA A 119 -8.65 23.15 -12.72
N SER A 120 -7.42 23.65 -12.60
CA SER A 120 -6.43 23.73 -13.70
C SER A 120 -5.44 22.57 -13.70
N SER A 121 -5.37 21.80 -12.61
CA SER A 121 -4.38 20.74 -12.40
C SER A 121 -5.05 19.44 -11.98
N PHE A 122 -4.52 18.31 -12.46
CA PHE A 122 -5.18 17.00 -12.37
C PHE A 122 -4.20 15.92 -11.93
N LEU A 123 -4.65 15.02 -11.05
CA LEU A 123 -3.94 13.81 -10.67
C LEU A 123 -4.67 12.60 -11.26
N VAL A 124 -4.01 11.88 -12.14
CA VAL A 124 -4.54 10.70 -12.81
C VAL A 124 -3.86 9.45 -12.26
N ALA A 125 -4.64 8.50 -11.74
CA ALA A 125 -4.11 7.29 -11.13
C ALA A 125 -4.50 6.03 -11.91
N ARG A 126 -5.77 5.61 -11.85
CA ARG A 126 -6.23 4.38 -12.52
C ARG A 126 -6.16 4.47 -14.05
N GLY A 127 -6.53 5.60 -14.64
CA GLY A 127 -6.40 5.81 -16.08
C GLY A 127 -4.94 5.69 -16.55
N ALA A 128 -4.01 6.30 -15.81
CA ALA A 128 -2.58 6.23 -16.09
C ALA A 128 -2.00 4.82 -15.86
N LEU A 129 -2.48 4.11 -14.84
CA LEU A 129 -2.09 2.71 -14.60
C LEU A 129 -2.58 1.77 -15.71
N ALA A 130 -3.79 2.02 -16.23
CA ALA A 130 -4.36 1.23 -17.32
C ALA A 130 -3.67 1.53 -18.66
N ASN A 131 -3.42 2.80 -18.96
CA ASN A 131 -2.67 3.20 -20.14
C ASN A 131 -1.96 4.55 -19.89
N PRO A 132 -0.63 4.55 -19.62
CA PRO A 132 0.16 5.76 -19.41
C PRO A 132 0.09 6.80 -20.54
N SER A 133 -0.25 6.40 -21.76
CA SER A 133 -0.40 7.32 -22.89
C SER A 133 -1.61 8.28 -22.76
N ILE A 134 -2.42 8.15 -21.69
CA ILE A 134 -3.45 9.13 -21.33
C ILE A 134 -2.94 10.57 -21.22
N PHE A 135 -1.64 10.77 -21.01
CA PHE A 135 -1.03 12.10 -20.92
C PHE A 135 -0.63 12.69 -22.29
N ARG A 136 -0.78 11.93 -23.39
CA ARG A 136 -0.49 12.40 -24.74
C ARG A 136 -1.64 13.23 -25.28
N LYS A 137 -1.33 14.43 -25.76
CA LYS A 137 -2.31 15.35 -26.36
C LYS A 137 -2.94 14.76 -27.62
N GLU A 138 -2.20 13.93 -28.35
CA GLU A 138 -2.61 13.29 -29.60
C GLU A 138 -3.54 12.08 -29.37
N GLY A 139 -3.81 11.74 -28.10
CA GLY A 139 -4.65 10.61 -27.72
C GLY A 139 -3.87 9.39 -27.27
N ARG A 140 -4.60 8.35 -26.88
CA ARG A 140 -4.02 7.11 -26.37
C ARG A 140 -3.35 6.31 -27.48
N LEU A 141 -2.25 5.66 -27.14
CA LEU A 141 -1.56 4.67 -27.97
C LEU A 141 -2.18 3.28 -27.74
N PRO A 142 -2.07 2.39 -28.75
CA PRO A 142 -2.30 0.95 -28.58
C PRO A 142 -1.54 0.42 -27.37
N ILE A 143 -2.18 -0.45 -26.58
CA ILE A 143 -1.59 -0.90 -25.32
C ILE A 143 -0.30 -1.71 -25.53
N ASP A 144 -0.19 -2.42 -26.65
CA ASP A 144 1.01 -3.20 -26.98
C ASP A 144 2.25 -2.32 -27.10
N GLU A 145 2.12 -1.18 -27.78
CA GLU A 145 3.20 -0.19 -27.92
C GLU A 145 3.61 0.34 -26.53
N VAL A 146 2.63 0.68 -25.71
CA VAL A 146 2.84 1.22 -24.36
C VAL A 146 3.53 0.19 -23.46
N VAL A 147 3.14 -1.08 -23.54
CA VAL A 147 3.76 -2.15 -22.76
C VAL A 147 5.20 -2.38 -23.20
N ARG A 148 5.49 -2.38 -24.52
CA ARG A 148 6.87 -2.53 -25.03
C ARG A 148 7.77 -1.41 -24.51
N GLU A 149 7.32 -0.16 -24.56
CA GLU A 149 8.10 0.98 -24.03
C GLU A 149 8.24 0.91 -22.50
N TYR A 150 7.20 0.50 -21.78
CA TYR A 150 7.29 0.28 -20.33
C TYR A 150 8.30 -0.83 -19.97
N LEU A 151 8.33 -1.93 -20.73
CA LEU A 151 9.30 -3.00 -20.53
C LEU A 151 10.73 -2.53 -20.79
N LYS A 152 10.97 -1.74 -21.84
CA LYS A 152 12.31 -1.15 -22.09
C LYS A 152 12.76 -0.28 -20.92
N ALA A 153 11.90 0.63 -20.46
CA ALA A 153 12.19 1.47 -19.29
C ALA A 153 12.43 0.64 -18.02
N ALA A 154 11.69 -0.46 -17.83
CA ALA A 154 11.90 -1.38 -16.71
C ALA A 154 13.25 -2.12 -16.79
N ALA A 155 13.70 -2.51 -17.98
CA ALA A 155 15.02 -3.11 -18.18
C ALA A 155 16.15 -2.11 -17.93
N GLU A 156 16.02 -0.89 -18.45
CA GLU A 156 16.99 0.21 -18.31
C GLU A 156 17.20 0.67 -16.87
N THR A 157 16.24 0.41 -15.99
CA THR A 157 16.25 0.84 -14.59
C THR A 157 16.44 -0.32 -13.60
N ASP A 158 16.73 -1.52 -14.11
CA ASP A 158 16.80 -2.77 -13.34
C ASP A 158 15.58 -3.00 -12.43
N ASN A 159 14.38 -2.68 -12.94
CA ASN A 159 13.16 -2.79 -12.17
C ASN A 159 12.82 -4.26 -11.90
N VAL A 160 12.55 -4.56 -10.63
CA VAL A 160 12.30 -5.92 -10.15
C VAL A 160 11.17 -6.60 -10.92
N PHE A 161 11.43 -7.82 -11.39
CA PHE A 161 10.51 -8.63 -12.19
C PHE A 161 9.07 -8.65 -11.67
N GLN A 162 8.87 -8.88 -10.37
CA GLN A 162 7.54 -8.95 -9.75
C GLN A 162 6.77 -7.63 -9.88
N ASN A 163 7.45 -6.49 -9.75
CA ASN A 163 6.85 -5.17 -9.89
C ASN A 163 6.51 -4.87 -11.36
N THR A 164 7.44 -5.16 -12.27
CA THR A 164 7.22 -5.03 -13.72
C THR A 164 6.02 -5.87 -14.16
N LYS A 165 6.00 -7.15 -13.79
CA LYS A 165 4.90 -8.08 -14.07
C LYS A 165 3.57 -7.58 -13.51
N TYR A 166 3.54 -7.12 -12.26
CA TYR A 166 2.33 -6.58 -11.65
C TYR A 166 1.76 -5.40 -12.46
N ASN A 167 2.60 -4.43 -12.85
CA ASN A 167 2.15 -3.26 -13.59
C ASN A 167 1.65 -3.61 -14.99
N VAL A 168 2.35 -4.48 -15.72
CA VAL A 168 1.90 -4.93 -17.05
C VAL A 168 0.58 -5.70 -16.96
N MET A 169 0.36 -6.52 -15.92
CA MET A 169 -0.93 -7.16 -15.67
C MET A 169 -2.10 -6.18 -15.44
N ARG A 170 -1.83 -4.91 -15.11
CA ARG A 170 -2.86 -3.86 -14.97
C ARG A 170 -3.17 -3.13 -16.28
N MET A 171 -2.37 -3.36 -17.31
CA MET A 171 -2.46 -2.73 -18.62
C MET A 171 -3.14 -3.67 -19.64
N ILE A 172 -2.75 -4.94 -19.65
CA ILE A 172 -3.14 -5.92 -20.69
C ILE A 172 -4.53 -6.54 -20.44
N PRO A 173 -5.18 -7.07 -21.49
CA PRO A 173 -6.49 -7.71 -21.38
C PRO A 173 -6.48 -8.99 -20.55
N SER A 174 -7.63 -9.27 -19.92
CA SER A 174 -7.79 -10.47 -19.10
C SER A 174 -7.99 -11.75 -19.92
N SER A 175 -8.53 -11.62 -21.14
CA SER A 175 -8.72 -12.71 -22.10
C SER A 175 -8.69 -12.20 -23.54
N LEU A 176 -8.70 -13.10 -24.52
CA LEU A 176 -8.79 -12.72 -25.94
C LEU A 176 -10.16 -12.11 -26.27
N GLU A 177 -11.24 -12.57 -25.64
CA GLU A 177 -12.57 -11.95 -25.82
C GLU A 177 -12.58 -10.50 -25.31
N ASP A 178 -11.91 -10.22 -24.18
CA ASP A 178 -11.75 -8.87 -23.64
C ASP A 178 -10.92 -7.97 -24.58
N ALA A 179 -9.89 -8.53 -25.21
CA ALA A 179 -9.04 -7.80 -26.15
C ALA A 179 -9.80 -7.31 -27.39
N TYR A 180 -10.72 -8.13 -27.92
CA TYR A 180 -11.49 -7.86 -29.14
C TYR A 180 -12.95 -7.46 -28.87
N ALA A 181 -13.30 -7.18 -27.61
CA ALA A 181 -14.62 -6.67 -27.27
C ALA A 181 -14.95 -5.41 -28.09
N SER A 182 -16.25 -5.20 -28.38
CA SER A 182 -16.75 -4.17 -29.31
C SER A 182 -16.31 -2.73 -29.00
N CYS A 183 -15.79 -2.48 -27.79
CA CYS A 183 -15.28 -1.19 -27.35
C CYS A 183 -13.78 -0.96 -27.62
N ASN A 184 -13.03 -1.94 -28.13
CA ASN A 184 -11.57 -1.90 -28.40
C ASN A 184 -10.77 -1.04 -27.41
N ASN A 185 -10.97 -1.27 -26.11
CA ASN A 185 -10.36 -0.43 -25.05
C ASN A 185 -8.82 -0.50 -25.03
N TYR A 186 -8.25 -1.50 -25.69
CA TYR A 186 -6.81 -1.78 -25.72
C TYR A 186 -6.13 -1.29 -27.01
N GLY A 187 -6.90 -0.96 -28.05
CA GLY A 187 -6.38 -0.45 -29.31
C GLY A 187 -5.64 -1.49 -30.16
N TYR A 188 -5.95 -2.78 -30.02
CA TYR A 188 -5.34 -3.83 -30.85
C TYR A 188 -5.86 -3.76 -32.29
N ALA A 189 -5.00 -4.08 -33.26
CA ALA A 189 -5.40 -4.34 -34.64
C ALA A 189 -6.03 -5.75 -34.75
N LYS A 190 -6.82 -5.98 -35.81
CA LYS A 190 -7.63 -7.20 -35.97
C LYS A 190 -6.81 -8.51 -35.96
N ASP A 191 -5.57 -8.47 -36.41
CA ASP A 191 -4.67 -9.62 -36.52
C ASP A 191 -3.43 -9.49 -35.61
N ALA A 192 -3.47 -8.60 -34.61
CA ALA A 192 -2.34 -8.38 -33.71
C ALA A 192 -2.12 -9.59 -32.79
N HIS A 193 -0.86 -9.89 -32.48
CA HIS A 193 -0.56 -10.79 -31.38
C HIS A 193 -0.97 -10.13 -30.06
N VAL A 194 -1.82 -10.81 -29.28
CA VAL A 194 -2.32 -10.32 -28.00
C VAL A 194 -1.75 -11.18 -26.89
N VAL A 195 -1.09 -10.52 -25.94
CA VAL A 195 -0.67 -11.14 -24.69
C VAL A 195 -1.73 -10.87 -23.63
N THR A 196 -2.22 -11.93 -22.97
CA THR A 196 -3.24 -11.85 -21.93
C THR A 196 -2.66 -11.97 -20.53
N VAL A 197 -3.46 -11.61 -19.52
CA VAL A 197 -3.10 -11.78 -18.10
C VAL A 197 -2.65 -13.22 -17.78
N PRO A 198 -3.35 -14.29 -18.22
CA PRO A 198 -2.88 -15.68 -18.06
C PRO A 198 -1.49 -15.96 -18.65
N ASP A 199 -1.20 -15.48 -19.86
CA ASP A 199 0.10 -15.70 -20.52
C ASP A 199 1.23 -15.07 -19.70
N LEU A 200 1.04 -13.81 -19.31
CA LEU A 200 1.99 -13.12 -18.45
C LEU A 200 2.09 -13.77 -17.07
N ALA A 201 0.98 -14.26 -16.50
CA ALA A 201 0.98 -14.96 -15.22
C ALA A 201 1.82 -16.25 -15.25
N ALA A 202 1.90 -16.95 -16.39
CA ALA A 202 2.70 -18.16 -16.56
C ALA A 202 4.22 -17.91 -16.49
N THR A 203 4.69 -16.69 -16.75
CA THR A 203 6.13 -16.33 -16.68
C THR A 203 6.69 -16.49 -15.26
N ARG A 204 7.96 -16.87 -15.14
CA ARG A 204 8.67 -17.10 -13.86
C ARG A 204 9.86 -16.18 -13.64
N ASN A 205 10.33 -15.49 -14.68
CA ASN A 205 11.46 -14.58 -14.63
C ASN A 205 11.33 -13.48 -15.70
N GLY A 206 12.23 -12.50 -15.65
CA GLY A 206 12.29 -11.40 -16.61
C GLY A 206 12.43 -11.90 -18.04
N LEU A 207 13.37 -12.80 -18.32
CA LEU A 207 13.60 -13.29 -19.68
C LEU A 207 12.32 -13.82 -20.35
N GLN A 208 11.58 -14.72 -19.67
CA GLN A 208 10.32 -15.27 -20.17
C GLN A 208 9.26 -14.19 -20.40
N MET A 209 9.19 -13.18 -19.53
CA MET A 209 8.23 -12.07 -19.68
C MET A 209 8.58 -11.19 -20.88
N TYR A 210 9.85 -10.85 -21.07
CA TYR A 210 10.27 -10.02 -22.19
C TYR A 210 10.16 -10.76 -23.53
N SER A 211 10.30 -12.09 -23.55
CA SER A 211 10.05 -12.91 -24.74
C SER A 211 8.62 -12.81 -25.28
N LEU A 212 7.62 -12.51 -24.44
CA LEU A 212 6.23 -12.33 -24.90
C LEU A 212 6.06 -11.12 -25.85
N TRP A 213 7.03 -10.20 -25.84
CA TRP A 213 7.06 -9.03 -26.71
C TRP A 213 8.33 -8.98 -27.57
N ASP A 214 9.01 -10.11 -27.78
CA ASP A 214 10.26 -10.19 -28.56
C ASP A 214 11.39 -9.26 -28.04
N LEU A 215 11.41 -8.98 -26.74
CA LEU A 215 12.37 -8.08 -26.08
C LEU A 215 13.46 -8.82 -25.28
N GLN A 216 13.60 -10.14 -25.45
CA GLN A 216 14.57 -10.95 -24.70
C GLN A 216 16.02 -10.48 -24.88
N ASN A 217 16.39 -10.08 -26.09
CA ASN A 217 17.74 -9.60 -26.39
C ASN A 217 18.00 -8.24 -25.72
N TYR A 218 17.00 -7.35 -25.76
CA TYR A 218 17.05 -6.06 -25.09
C TYR A 218 17.23 -6.21 -23.58
N TYR A 219 16.45 -7.11 -22.98
CA TYR A 219 16.56 -7.42 -21.55
C TYR A 219 17.94 -7.95 -21.17
N ASN A 220 18.45 -8.94 -21.92
CA ASN A 220 19.76 -9.53 -21.62
C ASN A 220 20.89 -8.50 -21.71
N GLN A 221 20.86 -7.64 -22.73
CA GLN A 221 21.85 -6.57 -22.90
C GLN A 221 21.96 -5.69 -21.64
N TYR A 222 20.84 -5.21 -21.09
CA TYR A 222 20.88 -4.37 -19.89
C TYR A 222 21.25 -5.16 -18.63
N GLN A 223 20.80 -6.40 -18.52
CA GLN A 223 21.18 -7.26 -17.40
C GLN A 223 22.68 -7.57 -17.37
N ASP A 224 23.31 -7.75 -18.54
CA ASP A 224 24.76 -7.88 -18.67
C ASP A 224 25.48 -6.59 -18.24
N GLN A 225 24.96 -5.42 -18.63
CA GLN A 225 25.52 -4.13 -18.19
C GLN A 225 25.45 -3.95 -16.67
N PHE A 226 24.33 -4.29 -16.03
CA PHE A 226 24.21 -4.21 -14.57
C PHE A 226 25.12 -5.21 -13.87
N ARG A 227 25.25 -6.44 -14.38
CA ARG A 227 26.20 -7.43 -13.86
C ARG A 227 27.65 -6.95 -13.96
N ALA A 228 28.04 -6.40 -15.11
CA ALA A 228 29.39 -5.87 -15.31
C ALA A 228 29.67 -4.69 -14.39
N LYS A 229 28.71 -3.78 -14.20
CA LYS A 229 28.83 -2.66 -13.28
C LYS A 229 28.95 -3.11 -11.82
N ALA A 230 28.16 -4.11 -11.41
CA ALA A 230 28.27 -4.69 -10.07
C ALA A 230 29.64 -5.33 -9.84
N ALA A 231 30.15 -6.10 -10.81
CA ALA A 231 31.48 -6.72 -10.73
C ALA A 231 32.60 -5.67 -10.60
N ALA A 232 32.55 -4.59 -11.39
CA ALA A 232 33.53 -3.50 -11.30
C ALA A 232 33.53 -2.82 -9.91
N LEU A 233 32.35 -2.56 -9.33
CA LEU A 233 32.24 -2.00 -7.98
C LEU A 233 32.76 -2.94 -6.90
N GLU A 234 32.63 -4.26 -7.07
CA GLU A 234 33.18 -5.25 -6.15
C GLU A 234 34.72 -5.36 -6.24
N GLU A 235 35.28 -5.12 -7.43
CA GLU A 235 36.74 -5.04 -7.61
C GLU A 235 37.33 -3.78 -6.96
N ASP A 236 36.67 -2.64 -7.11
CA ASP A 236 37.06 -1.36 -6.49
C ASP A 236 36.88 -1.35 -4.96
N ALA A 237 36.02 -2.21 -4.40
CA ALA A 237 35.73 -2.28 -2.97
C ALA A 237 36.71 -3.14 -2.15
N LYS A 238 37.79 -3.68 -2.74
CA LYS A 238 38.84 -4.38 -1.99
C LYS A 238 39.76 -3.37 -1.25
N PRO A 239 40.26 -3.70 -0.05
CA PRO A 239 40.25 -2.78 1.07
C PRO A 239 41.46 -1.85 1.13
N GLU A 240 41.24 -0.56 0.88
CA GLU A 240 42.00 0.49 1.58
C GLU A 240 41.11 1.05 2.70
N ASP A 241 41.42 0.61 3.92
CA ASP A 241 41.11 1.22 5.23
C ASP A 241 39.91 2.19 5.30
N GLN A 242 38.68 1.66 5.23
CA GLN A 242 37.49 2.43 5.60
C GLN A 242 37.09 2.13 7.03
N THR A 243 37.83 2.73 7.97
CA THR A 243 37.23 3.13 9.24
C THR A 243 36.10 4.10 8.91
N LEU A 244 34.88 3.58 8.84
CA LEU A 244 33.68 4.39 8.66
C LEU A 244 33.50 5.22 9.95
N THR A 245 34.22 6.34 10.07
CA THR A 245 33.99 7.30 11.14
C THR A 245 32.58 7.84 10.96
N THR A 246 31.69 7.46 11.88
CA THR A 246 30.38 8.06 12.03
C THR A 246 30.52 9.58 12.03
N LEU A 247 29.65 10.27 11.28
CA LEU A 247 29.62 11.72 11.21
C LEU A 247 29.64 12.31 12.63
N PRO A 248 30.44 13.36 12.92
CA PRO A 248 30.44 14.01 14.22
C PRO A 248 29.02 14.51 14.55
N GLY A 249 28.40 13.95 15.58
CA GLY A 249 27.02 14.24 15.99
C GLY A 249 25.98 13.17 15.64
N ALA A 250 26.33 12.15 14.86
CA ALA A 250 25.54 10.92 14.73
C ALA A 250 25.82 9.99 15.92
N HIS A 251 25.47 10.43 17.13
CA HIS A 251 25.36 9.49 18.24
C HIS A 251 24.21 8.54 17.94
N ASP A 252 24.56 7.28 17.72
CA ASP A 252 23.64 6.17 17.64
C ASP A 252 22.87 6.12 18.98
N ARG A 253 21.67 6.72 19.03
CA ARG A 253 20.83 6.82 20.24
C ARG A 253 20.32 5.45 20.75
N TYR A 254 20.88 4.36 20.25
CA TYR A 254 20.50 2.98 20.56
C TYR A 254 21.71 2.04 20.76
N ALA A 255 22.94 2.55 20.74
CA ALA A 255 24.10 1.78 21.16
C ALA A 255 24.28 1.95 22.69
N GLU A 256 23.48 1.23 23.46
CA GLU A 256 23.88 0.90 24.83
C GLU A 256 24.68 -0.39 24.77
N ASP A 257 25.99 -0.25 25.03
CA ASP A 257 26.92 -1.32 25.29
C ASP A 257 26.44 -2.13 26.50
N THR A 258 25.99 -3.36 26.24
CA THR A 258 26.00 -4.42 27.25
C THR A 258 26.67 -5.63 26.62
N GLU A 259 27.93 -5.84 27.01
CA GLU A 259 28.62 -7.12 26.85
C GLU A 259 27.87 -8.18 27.65
N ALA A 260 26.83 -8.76 27.06
CA ALA A 260 26.21 -9.97 27.58
C ALA A 260 26.92 -11.16 26.94
N GLU A 261 27.73 -11.88 27.72
CA GLU A 261 28.36 -13.13 27.34
C GLU A 261 27.34 -14.11 26.70
N ALA A 262 27.73 -14.70 25.57
CA ALA A 262 26.92 -15.71 24.89
C ALA A 262 26.72 -16.94 25.79
N PRO A 263 25.49 -17.44 26.00
CA PRO A 263 25.27 -18.62 26.83
C PRO A 263 25.82 -19.88 26.14
N LYS A 264 26.71 -20.58 26.85
CA LYS A 264 27.27 -21.87 26.42
C LYS A 264 26.22 -22.97 26.48
N ALA A 265 26.09 -23.73 25.39
CA ALA A 265 25.16 -24.84 25.28
C ALA A 265 25.48 -25.94 26.32
N ARG A 266 24.45 -26.37 27.07
CA ARG A 266 24.51 -27.56 27.92
C ARG A 266 24.02 -28.76 27.12
N ASN A 267 24.91 -29.72 26.88
CA ASN A 267 24.57 -31.00 26.27
C ASN A 267 23.72 -31.85 27.22
N ASN A 268 22.65 -32.46 26.70
CA ASN A 268 22.13 -33.70 27.27
C ASN A 268 21.80 -34.71 26.17
N ARG A 269 22.55 -35.83 26.21
CA ARG A 269 22.34 -37.17 25.64
C ARG A 269 21.28 -37.32 24.53
N THR A 270 21.67 -37.01 23.29
CA THR A 270 21.55 -37.86 22.07
C THR A 270 21.96 -37.05 20.83
N GLY A 271 23.27 -36.88 20.62
CA GLY A 271 23.92 -36.76 19.30
C GLY A 271 23.52 -35.66 18.29
N LYS A 272 22.50 -34.83 18.49
CA LYS A 272 22.18 -33.67 17.64
C LYS A 272 21.74 -32.50 18.52
N PRO A 273 22.35 -31.30 18.41
CA PRO A 273 21.80 -30.12 19.06
C PRO A 273 20.47 -29.78 18.38
N GLU A 274 19.37 -29.88 19.11
CA GLU A 274 18.12 -29.25 18.68
C GLU A 274 18.34 -27.73 18.71
N LEU A 275 18.54 -27.13 17.54
CA LEU A 275 18.59 -25.69 17.41
C LEU A 275 17.17 -25.18 17.61
N PHE A 276 16.78 -24.92 18.85
CA PHE A 276 15.45 -24.44 19.19
C PHE A 276 15.52 -23.09 19.89
N CYS A 277 14.70 -22.13 19.44
CA CYS A 277 14.59 -20.84 20.09
C CYS A 277 13.46 -20.87 21.12
N GLU A 278 13.79 -20.83 22.41
CA GLU A 278 12.78 -20.83 23.47
C GLU A 278 11.89 -19.58 23.51
N SER A 279 12.43 -18.41 23.14
CA SER A 279 11.67 -17.15 23.14
C SER A 279 10.65 -17.11 22.02
N CYS A 280 10.99 -17.62 20.84
CA CYS A 280 10.12 -17.64 19.66
C CYS A 280 9.33 -18.94 19.51
N LYS A 281 9.65 -19.98 20.28
CA LYS A 281 9.09 -21.33 20.20
C LYS A 281 9.16 -21.92 18.80
N ILE A 282 10.30 -21.75 18.13
CA ILE A 282 10.53 -22.32 16.79
C ILE A 282 11.77 -23.20 16.76
N GLN A 283 11.69 -24.27 15.98
CA GLN A 283 12.83 -25.11 15.62
C GLN A 283 13.56 -24.49 14.43
N LEU A 284 14.88 -24.45 14.52
CA LEU A 284 15.80 -23.88 13.54
C LEU A 284 16.52 -25.03 12.85
N SER A 285 16.71 -24.87 11.56
CA SER A 285 17.12 -25.97 10.67
C SER A 285 18.63 -26.14 10.56
N SER A 286 19.41 -25.11 10.89
CA SER A 286 20.88 -25.10 10.81
C SER A 286 21.51 -23.98 11.64
N ASP A 287 22.82 -24.04 11.90
CA ASP A 287 23.54 -22.98 12.64
C ASP A 287 23.51 -21.62 11.92
N LYS A 288 23.46 -21.64 10.58
CA LYS A 288 23.33 -20.42 9.78
C LYS A 288 21.96 -19.78 9.97
N ASP A 289 20.91 -20.61 10.00
CA ASP A 289 19.53 -20.20 10.26
C ASP A 289 19.38 -19.66 11.69
N ALA A 290 20.04 -20.28 12.68
CA ALA A 290 20.09 -19.77 14.05
C ALA A 290 20.76 -18.39 14.13
N LYS A 291 21.94 -18.22 13.53
CA LYS A 291 22.64 -16.91 13.51
C LYS A 291 21.78 -15.83 12.85
N LEU A 292 21.06 -16.15 11.77
CA LEU A 292 20.16 -15.21 11.11
C LEU A 292 18.93 -14.91 11.97
N HIS A 293 18.37 -15.92 12.63
CA HIS A 293 17.21 -15.81 13.51
C HIS A 293 17.49 -14.87 14.68
N TYR A 294 18.56 -15.10 15.44
CA TYR A 294 18.90 -14.29 16.61
C TYR A 294 19.28 -12.84 16.25
N LYS A 295 19.87 -12.60 15.07
CA LYS A 295 20.14 -11.25 14.56
C LYS A 295 18.90 -10.59 13.93
N GLY A 296 17.87 -11.37 13.61
CA GLY A 296 16.70 -10.95 12.86
C GLY A 296 15.73 -10.06 13.63
N ARG A 297 15.07 -9.13 12.89
CA ARG A 297 14.08 -8.20 13.47
C ARG A 297 12.91 -8.92 14.17
N LYS A 298 12.48 -10.08 13.65
CA LYS A 298 11.38 -10.86 14.25
C LYS A 298 11.72 -11.33 15.66
N HIS A 299 12.90 -11.90 15.87
CA HIS A 299 13.35 -12.37 17.18
C HIS A 299 13.48 -11.21 18.18
N LYS A 300 14.11 -10.09 17.76
CA LYS A 300 14.23 -8.87 18.58
C LYS A 300 12.86 -8.31 19.03
N ASN A 301 11.85 -8.38 18.17
CA ASN A 301 10.50 -7.93 18.52
C ASN A 301 9.81 -8.85 19.53
N VAL A 302 10.04 -10.15 19.48
CA VAL A 302 9.53 -11.11 20.47
C VAL A 302 10.15 -10.84 21.84
N LEU A 303 11.46 -10.65 21.90
CA LEU A 303 12.16 -10.29 23.13
C LEU A 303 11.64 -8.98 23.73
N ARG A 304 11.49 -7.92 22.91
CA ARG A 304 10.93 -6.63 23.39
C ARG A 304 9.54 -6.77 23.99
N ARG A 305 8.67 -7.60 23.41
CA ARG A 305 7.32 -7.87 23.95
C ARG A 305 7.39 -8.61 25.28
N GLN A 306 8.29 -9.59 25.40
CA GLN A 306 8.50 -10.34 26.63
C GLN A 306 9.05 -9.44 27.74
N THR A 307 10.06 -8.62 27.45
CA THR A 307 10.62 -7.65 28.41
C THR A 307 9.56 -6.62 28.83
N SER A 308 8.76 -6.10 27.89
CA SER A 308 7.68 -5.15 28.20
C SER A 308 6.62 -5.78 29.11
N ALA A 309 6.22 -7.03 28.84
CA ALA A 309 5.26 -7.75 29.68
C ALA A 309 5.81 -8.03 31.09
N THR A 310 7.11 -8.34 31.21
CA THR A 310 7.79 -8.51 32.50
C THR A 310 7.86 -7.20 33.27
N ILE A 311 8.23 -6.09 32.61
CA ILE A 311 8.24 -4.74 33.21
C ILE A 311 6.84 -4.34 33.67
N SER A 312 5.80 -4.57 32.87
CA SER A 312 4.41 -4.30 33.27
C SER A 312 3.99 -5.11 34.49
N LYS A 313 4.42 -6.36 34.63
CA LYS A 313 4.17 -7.18 35.84
C LYS A 313 4.93 -6.67 37.06
N PHE A 314 6.16 -6.20 36.89
CA PHE A 314 6.93 -5.58 37.97
C PHE A 314 6.32 -4.25 38.42
N ILE A 315 5.87 -3.41 37.50
CA ILE A 315 5.17 -2.15 37.80
C ILE A 315 3.86 -2.43 38.54
N ALA A 316 3.06 -3.40 38.07
CA ALA A 316 1.82 -3.78 38.73
C ALA A 316 2.06 -4.34 40.15
N LYS A 317 3.12 -5.14 40.34
CA LYS A 317 3.52 -5.65 41.66
C LYS A 317 4.01 -4.54 42.60
N ALA A 318 4.81 -3.60 42.10
CA ALA A 318 5.27 -2.44 42.88
C ALA A 318 4.12 -1.49 43.25
N GLN A 319 3.11 -1.34 42.38
CA GLN A 319 1.89 -0.56 42.67
C GLN A 319 0.99 -1.22 43.72
N LEU A 320 0.98 -2.56 43.79
CA LEU A 320 0.30 -3.32 44.85
C LEU A 320 1.05 -3.25 46.19
N GLU A 321 2.39 -3.24 46.18
CA GLU A 321 3.22 -3.17 47.38
C GLU A 321 3.29 -1.75 48.00
N GLN A 322 3.03 -0.70 47.21
CA GLN A 322 2.98 0.69 47.69
C GLN A 322 1.64 1.09 48.34
N ASN A 323 0.67 0.18 48.43
CA ASN A 323 -0.64 0.48 49.05
C ASN A 323 -1.08 -0.61 50.05
N PRO A 324 -0.41 -0.73 51.22
CA PRO A 324 -0.93 -1.52 52.33
C PRO A 324 -1.99 -0.68 53.08
N ALA A 325 -3.25 -1.00 52.83
CA ALA A 325 -4.44 -0.74 53.67
C ALA A 325 -4.44 0.54 54.54
N THR A 326 -5.22 1.54 54.13
CA THR A 326 -6.01 2.36 55.07
C THR A 326 -7.45 2.34 54.61
N GLY A 327 -8.31 1.73 55.43
CA GLY A 327 -9.73 1.59 55.14
C GLY A 327 -10.48 2.90 55.26
N GLU A 328 -11.43 3.11 54.35
CA GLU A 328 -12.78 3.56 54.68
C GLU A 328 -13.68 3.38 53.45
N SER A 329 -14.92 2.98 53.74
CA SER A 329 -15.92 2.47 52.82
C SER A 329 -16.52 3.54 51.91
N GLY A 330 -16.48 3.33 50.59
CA GLY A 330 -17.23 4.12 49.61
C GLY A 330 -17.35 3.37 48.29
N LYS A 331 -18.57 2.93 47.96
CA LYS A 331 -18.92 2.13 46.78
C LYS A 331 -18.43 2.78 45.48
N ILE A 332 -17.59 2.08 44.72
CA ILE A 332 -17.51 2.20 43.26
C ILE A 332 -17.63 0.79 42.69
N VAL A 333 -18.74 0.55 41.98
CA VAL A 333 -19.04 -0.70 41.28
C VAL A 333 -18.09 -0.83 40.09
N PRO A 334 -17.26 -1.89 39.98
CA PRO A 334 -16.58 -2.20 38.74
C PRO A 334 -17.56 -2.98 37.85
N GLU A 335 -17.99 -2.38 36.75
CA GLU A 335 -18.70 -3.08 35.69
C GLU A 335 -17.69 -4.05 35.02
N ILE A 336 -17.77 -5.32 35.43
CA ILE A 336 -17.09 -6.44 34.80
C ILE A 336 -17.66 -6.57 33.38
N ARG A 337 -17.00 -5.97 32.39
CA ARG A 337 -17.25 -6.35 30.99
C ARG A 337 -16.40 -7.58 30.67
N GLN A 338 -17.07 -8.73 30.78
CA GLN A 338 -16.60 -10.04 30.39
C GLN A 338 -16.06 -10.01 28.95
N HIS A 339 -14.83 -10.46 28.78
CA HIS A 339 -14.23 -10.75 27.50
C HIS A 339 -14.75 -12.12 27.05
N GLU A 340 -15.96 -12.18 26.48
CA GLU A 340 -16.48 -13.40 25.87
C GLU A 340 -16.07 -13.48 24.40
N GLY A 341 -15.30 -14.52 24.09
CA GLY A 341 -15.51 -15.36 22.91
C GLY A 341 -15.24 -14.74 21.54
N GLU A 342 -14.01 -14.90 21.07
CA GLU A 342 -13.81 -15.34 19.69
C GLU A 342 -14.64 -16.62 19.43
N ASP A 343 -15.08 -16.79 18.18
CA ASP A 343 -15.67 -18.01 17.62
C ASP A 343 -17.22 -18.17 17.59
N LYS A 344 -17.92 -17.30 16.83
CA LYS A 344 -19.27 -17.57 16.27
C LYS A 344 -19.51 -17.02 14.85
N ARG A 345 -18.47 -16.89 14.02
CA ARG A 345 -18.63 -16.42 12.62
C ARG A 345 -18.63 -17.52 11.56
N ASP A 346 -18.22 -18.74 11.90
CA ASP A 346 -18.28 -19.87 10.96
C ASP A 346 -19.60 -20.68 11.04
N ALA A 347 -20.35 -20.57 12.13
CA ALA A 347 -21.67 -21.24 12.28
C ALA A 347 -22.83 -20.53 11.54
N LYS A 348 -22.63 -19.28 11.06
CA LYS A 348 -23.64 -18.53 10.30
C LYS A 348 -23.51 -18.71 8.78
N ARG A 349 -22.42 -19.32 8.31
CA ARG A 349 -22.21 -19.69 6.90
C ARG A 349 -22.80 -21.07 6.58
N ALA A 350 -22.75 -22.01 7.52
CA ALA A 350 -23.33 -23.35 7.35
C ALA A 350 -24.87 -23.45 7.51
N LYS A 351 -25.54 -22.38 7.95
CA LYS A 351 -27.01 -22.34 8.14
C LYS A 351 -27.77 -21.53 7.08
N LEU A 352 -27.06 -20.96 6.10
CA LEU A 352 -27.65 -20.25 4.95
C LEU A 352 -27.58 -21.06 3.65
N GLU A 353 -26.81 -22.14 3.61
CA GLU A 353 -26.68 -23.04 2.45
C GLU A 353 -27.63 -24.25 2.51
N ASN A 354 -28.48 -24.36 3.55
CA ASN A 354 -29.41 -25.49 3.72
C ASN A 354 -30.90 -25.08 3.77
N THR A 355 -31.23 -23.88 3.27
CA THR A 355 -32.61 -23.34 3.26
C THR A 355 -33.05 -22.79 1.89
N THR A 356 -32.37 -23.16 0.81
CA THR A 356 -32.74 -22.83 -0.58
C THR A 356 -32.92 -24.09 -1.45
N ALA A 357 -33.38 -25.17 -0.84
CA ALA A 357 -34.02 -26.27 -1.55
C ALA A 357 -35.44 -26.44 -1.02
N VAL A 358 -36.40 -26.50 -1.94
CA VAL A 358 -37.85 -26.69 -1.73
C VAL A 358 -38.65 -25.42 -1.45
N ALA A 359 -39.03 -24.71 -2.52
CA ALA A 359 -40.40 -24.30 -2.82
C ALA A 359 -40.39 -23.32 -4.02
N ASP A 360 -40.70 -23.80 -5.23
CA ASP A 360 -41.80 -23.19 -5.97
C ASP A 360 -42.28 -24.13 -7.08
N ASN A 361 -43.57 -24.42 -7.08
CA ASN A 361 -44.24 -25.25 -8.07
C ASN A 361 -45.57 -24.56 -8.40
N GLY A 362 -45.70 -24.07 -9.64
CA GLY A 362 -46.99 -23.91 -10.32
C GLY A 362 -47.65 -22.53 -10.27
N GLY A 363 -47.73 -21.87 -11.43
CA GLY A 363 -48.64 -20.73 -11.64
C GLY A 363 -48.48 -20.03 -12.99
N ASN A 364 -49.03 -20.63 -14.06
CA ASN A 364 -49.32 -20.02 -15.36
C ASN A 364 -49.87 -18.58 -15.28
N VAL A 365 -49.40 -17.67 -16.15
CA VAL A 365 -50.26 -16.81 -17.01
C VAL A 365 -49.48 -16.33 -18.26
N GLU A 366 -49.98 -16.78 -19.41
CA GLU A 366 -50.08 -16.24 -20.79
C GLU A 366 -49.11 -15.18 -21.39
N ALA A 367 -48.78 -15.48 -22.64
CA ALA A 367 -48.02 -14.71 -23.61
C ALA A 367 -48.85 -13.64 -24.31
N ALA A 368 -48.22 -12.50 -24.66
CA ALA A 368 -48.65 -11.64 -25.76
C ALA A 368 -47.48 -10.77 -26.29
N SER A 369 -47.03 -11.08 -27.51
CA SER A 369 -46.55 -10.15 -28.55
C SER A 369 -47.15 -10.66 -29.87
N PRO A 370 -47.38 -9.87 -30.94
CA PRO A 370 -46.40 -8.93 -31.52
C PRO A 370 -46.98 -7.65 -32.16
N THR A 371 -46.12 -6.74 -32.64
CA THR A 371 -46.38 -5.86 -33.80
C THR A 371 -45.06 -5.34 -34.42
N GLU A 372 -44.75 -5.95 -35.57
CA GLU A 372 -44.10 -5.56 -36.86
C GLU A 372 -43.48 -4.15 -37.11
N PRO A 373 -42.75 -3.95 -38.24
CA PRO A 373 -42.42 -4.90 -39.34
C PRO A 373 -40.93 -5.23 -39.53
#